data_AF-A0A1M3CVB1-F1
#
_entry.id   AF-A0A1M3CVB1-F1
#
_cell.length_a   1.000
_cell.length_b   1.000
_cell.length_c   1.000
_cell.angle_alpha   90.00
_cell.angle_beta   90.00
_cell.angle_gamma   90.00
#
_symmetry.space_group_name_H-M   'P 1'
#
loop_
_entity.id
_entity.type
_entity.pdbx_description
1 polymer ?
#
loop_
_entity_poly.entity_id
_entity_poly.type
_entity_poly.pdbx_seq_one_letter_code
_entity_poly.pdbx_strand_id
1 'polypeptide(L)'
;MKNKLSLQLKYAILSSILFTSLFVSQISATETIHDWIQSYPWIGLVAEEVPYGPITIEDVSLGGDGRLVFAKPGEKIEGRLKYKINSDQLSSWHLHHIIVGLKNQEAQSCITHTLGLGDKNGKAKFTIDAPTEKGVYELRFDYQDALLCEDAKKAWHDDQPSSRATIGIIIVK
;
A
#
# COMPACT_ATOMS: atom_id res chain seq x y z
N MET A 1 54.27 -32.05 37.19
CA MET A 1 52.80 -31.89 37.12
C MET A 1 52.41 -30.42 37.35
N LYS A 2 52.65 -29.55 36.36
CA LYS A 2 52.16 -28.16 36.31
C LYS A 2 52.00 -27.84 34.82
N ASN A 3 50.90 -27.16 34.42
CA ASN A 3 50.53 -26.76 33.04
C ASN A 3 49.38 -27.52 32.35
N LYS A 4 48.24 -27.71 33.03
CA LYS A 4 46.97 -28.04 32.34
C LYS A 4 45.82 -27.08 32.59
N LEU A 5 45.96 -26.11 33.49
CA LEU A 5 44.88 -25.16 33.83
C LEU A 5 44.81 -23.90 32.93
N SER A 6 45.78 -23.66 32.05
CA SER A 6 45.88 -22.40 31.28
C SER A 6 44.99 -22.35 30.02
N LEU A 7 44.57 -23.50 29.48
CA LEU A 7 43.86 -23.53 28.19
C LEU A 7 42.33 -23.39 28.31
N GLN A 8 41.72 -23.90 29.39
CA GLN A 8 40.27 -23.91 29.57
C GLN A 8 39.71 -22.50 29.87
N LEU A 9 40.52 -21.61 30.46
CA LEU A 9 40.09 -20.25 30.80
C LEU A 9 40.04 -19.33 29.56
N LYS A 10 40.82 -19.61 28.51
CA LYS A 10 40.85 -18.79 27.28
C LYS A 10 39.63 -19.03 26.38
N TYR A 11 39.03 -20.22 26.41
CA TYR A 11 37.84 -20.54 25.62
C TYR A 11 36.54 -19.97 26.21
N ALA A 12 36.45 -19.80 27.52
CA ALA A 12 35.27 -19.22 28.17
C ALA A 12 35.10 -17.72 27.88
N ILE A 13 36.19 -17.00 27.62
CA ILE A 13 36.17 -15.55 27.36
C ILE A 13 35.82 -15.24 25.89
N LEU A 14 36.15 -16.11 24.93
CA LEU A 14 35.75 -15.90 23.52
C LEU A 14 34.27 -16.19 23.25
N SER A 15 33.64 -17.08 24.03
CA SER A 15 32.23 -17.43 23.84
C SER A 15 31.25 -16.35 24.32
N SER A 16 31.67 -15.47 25.23
CA SER A 16 30.82 -14.42 25.80
C SER A 16 30.76 -13.15 24.94
N ILE A 17 31.77 -12.90 24.11
CA ILE A 17 31.82 -11.72 23.22
C ILE A 17 31.00 -11.94 21.94
N LEU A 18 30.81 -13.19 21.51
CA LEU A 18 29.99 -13.54 20.33
C LEU A 18 28.48 -13.60 20.60
N PHE A 19 28.05 -13.67 21.86
CA PHE A 19 26.62 -13.73 22.21
C PHE A 19 26.00 -12.33 22.43
N THR A 20 26.80 -11.32 22.73
CA THR A 20 26.32 -9.93 22.89
C THR A 20 26.11 -9.19 21.57
N SER A 21 26.71 -9.63 20.46
CA SER A 21 26.57 -8.95 19.16
C SER A 21 25.22 -9.24 18.46
N LEU A 22 24.55 -10.33 18.80
CA LEU A 22 23.27 -10.72 18.20
C LEU A 22 22.04 -10.06 18.87
N PHE A 23 22.17 -9.58 20.12
CA PHE A 23 21.07 -8.91 20.82
C PHE A 23 20.97 -7.40 20.51
N VAL A 24 22.08 -6.75 20.15
CA VAL A 24 22.09 -5.30 19.85
C VAL A 24 21.39 -5.00 18.51
N SER A 25 21.41 -5.92 17.55
CA SER A 25 20.79 -5.73 16.23
C SER A 25 19.27 -5.87 16.22
N GLN A 26 18.66 -6.63 17.14
CA GLN A 26 17.20 -6.76 17.22
C GLN A 26 16.51 -5.55 17.89
N ILE A 27 17.18 -4.89 18.83
CA ILE A 27 16.63 -3.73 19.54
C ILE A 27 16.59 -2.50 18.62
N SER A 28 17.63 -2.30 17.79
CA SER A 28 17.69 -1.17 16.85
C SER A 28 16.60 -1.22 15.77
N ALA A 29 16.21 -2.41 15.29
CA ALA A 29 15.19 -2.54 14.25
C ALA A 29 13.77 -2.23 14.76
N THR A 30 13.48 -2.50 16.03
CA THR A 30 12.14 -2.31 16.62
C THR A 30 11.88 -0.87 17.04
N GLU A 31 12.89 -0.15 17.55
CA GLU A 31 12.78 1.31 17.78
C GLU A 31 12.53 2.07 16.47
N THR A 32 13.21 1.70 15.39
CA THR A 32 13.06 2.38 14.09
C THR A 32 11.65 2.20 13.51
N ILE A 33 11.03 1.02 13.65
CA ILE A 33 9.67 0.77 13.16
C ILE A 33 8.64 1.48 14.05
N HIS A 34 8.85 1.52 15.37
CA HIS A 34 7.93 2.20 16.29
C HIS A 34 7.90 3.71 16.03
N ASP A 35 9.06 4.35 15.96
CA ASP A 35 9.18 5.79 15.70
C ASP A 35 8.64 6.17 14.31
N TRP A 36 8.79 5.26 13.35
CA TRP A 36 8.27 5.43 12.00
C TRP A 36 6.75 5.22 11.90
N ILE A 37 6.17 4.28 12.65
CA ILE A 37 4.71 4.15 12.76
C ILE A 37 4.12 5.37 13.49
N GLN A 38 4.81 5.86 14.53
CA GLN A 38 4.42 7.06 15.28
C GLN A 38 4.41 8.33 14.40
N SER A 39 5.31 8.44 13.42
CA SER A 39 5.34 9.57 12.50
C SER A 39 4.19 9.56 11.47
N TYR A 40 3.53 8.42 11.29
CA TYR A 40 2.38 8.26 10.40
C TYR A 40 1.19 7.59 11.12
N PRO A 41 0.51 8.30 12.04
CA PRO A 41 -0.56 7.74 12.87
C PRO A 41 -1.76 7.20 12.07
N TRP A 42 -1.84 7.54 10.78
CA TRP A 42 -2.86 7.07 9.84
C TRP A 42 -2.55 5.70 9.21
N ILE A 43 -1.34 5.15 9.34
CA ILE A 43 -0.97 3.85 8.74
C ILE A 43 -1.84 2.69 9.29
N GLY A 44 -2.38 2.82 10.51
CA GLY A 44 -3.32 1.85 11.09
C GLY A 44 -4.80 2.09 10.77
N LEU A 45 -5.15 3.11 9.97
CA LEU A 45 -6.52 3.61 9.84
C LEU A 45 -7.09 3.52 8.42
N VAL A 46 -6.50 2.73 7.52
CA VAL A 46 -7.13 2.49 6.21
C VAL A 46 -8.44 1.73 6.43
N ALA A 47 -9.55 2.44 6.27
CA ALA A 47 -10.89 1.93 6.53
C ALA A 47 -11.19 0.67 5.71
N GLU A 48 -12.04 -0.19 6.26
CA GLU A 48 -12.42 -1.44 5.57
C GLU A 48 -13.27 -1.20 4.35
N GLU A 49 -14.10 -0.18 4.44
CA GLU A 49 -14.97 0.31 3.39
C GLU A 49 -14.68 1.79 3.19
N VAL A 50 -14.39 2.18 1.95
CA VAL A 50 -13.97 3.53 1.59
C VAL A 50 -14.96 4.11 0.57
N PRO A 51 -15.96 4.89 1.01
CA PRO A 51 -16.89 5.56 0.12
C PRO A 51 -16.29 6.87 -0.43
N TYR A 52 -16.32 7.04 -1.75
CA TYR A 52 -15.92 8.27 -2.42
C TYR A 52 -16.74 8.48 -3.70
N GLY A 53 -17.49 9.59 -3.75
CA GLY A 53 -18.45 9.83 -4.82
C GLY A 53 -19.50 8.71 -4.91
N PRO A 54 -19.82 8.20 -6.12
CA PRO A 54 -20.77 7.12 -6.31
C PRO A 54 -20.18 5.72 -6.06
N ILE A 55 -18.91 5.63 -5.69
CA ILE A 55 -18.16 4.37 -5.57
C ILE A 55 -17.82 4.10 -4.11
N THR A 56 -17.92 2.83 -3.73
CA THR A 56 -17.44 2.33 -2.45
C THR A 56 -16.45 1.21 -2.71
N ILE A 57 -15.21 1.33 -2.20
CA ILE A 57 -14.17 0.30 -2.31
C ILE A 57 -14.09 -0.49 -1.01
N GLU A 58 -14.00 -1.82 -1.11
CA GLU A 58 -13.86 -2.73 0.02
C GLU A 58 -12.90 -3.89 -0.33
N ASP A 59 -12.50 -4.67 0.68
CA ASP A 59 -11.68 -5.89 0.51
C ASP A 59 -10.43 -5.72 -0.36
N VAL A 60 -9.70 -4.61 -0.14
CA VAL A 60 -8.45 -4.31 -0.83
C VAL A 60 -7.33 -5.25 -0.36
N SER A 61 -6.62 -5.84 -1.32
CA SER A 61 -5.45 -6.71 -1.14
C SER A 61 -4.30 -6.24 -2.02
N LEU A 62 -3.15 -5.90 -1.44
CA LEU A 62 -1.95 -5.44 -2.13
C LEU A 62 -0.82 -6.48 -2.01
N GLY A 63 -0.20 -6.88 -3.13
CA GLY A 63 0.88 -7.88 -3.11
C GLY A 63 0.46 -9.24 -2.54
N GLY A 64 -0.86 -9.53 -2.51
CA GLY A 64 -1.43 -10.72 -1.88
C GLY A 64 -1.94 -10.50 -0.46
N ASP A 65 -1.52 -9.43 0.23
CA ASP A 65 -1.73 -9.23 1.66
C ASP A 65 -2.32 -7.85 1.99
N GLY A 66 -3.49 -7.83 2.64
CA GLY A 66 -4.07 -6.65 3.28
C GLY A 66 -4.03 -5.33 2.49
N ARG A 67 -4.05 -4.19 3.20
CA ARG A 67 -4.02 -2.85 2.61
C ARG A 67 -2.67 -2.16 2.73
N LEU A 68 -1.65 -2.89 3.18
CA LEU A 68 -0.29 -2.38 3.40
C LEU A 68 0.68 -3.33 2.73
N VAL A 69 1.58 -2.79 1.92
CA VAL A 69 2.62 -3.58 1.24
C VAL A 69 3.97 -2.88 1.32
N PHE A 70 5.03 -3.67 1.50
CA PHE A 70 6.40 -3.21 1.37
C PHE A 70 6.90 -3.57 -0.02
N ALA A 71 7.46 -2.60 -0.73
CA ALA A 71 7.94 -2.75 -2.09
C ALA A 71 9.37 -2.23 -2.25
N LYS A 72 10.08 -2.75 -3.24
CA LYS A 72 11.33 -2.18 -3.73
C LYS A 72 11.03 -0.98 -4.64
N PRO A 73 11.97 -0.03 -4.78
CA PRO A 73 11.89 1.02 -5.78
C PRO A 73 11.55 0.48 -7.18
N GLY A 74 10.48 0.99 -7.80
CA GLY A 74 10.04 0.59 -9.14
C GLY A 74 9.40 -0.80 -9.24
N GLU A 75 9.12 -1.47 -8.12
CA GLU A 75 8.47 -2.78 -8.11
C GLU A 75 7.00 -2.68 -8.57
N LYS A 76 6.56 -3.66 -9.39
CA LYS A 76 5.16 -3.82 -9.75
C LYS A 76 4.38 -4.48 -8.63
N ILE A 77 3.37 -3.79 -8.13
CA ILE A 77 2.47 -4.27 -7.09
C ILE A 77 1.14 -4.67 -7.72
N GLU A 78 0.77 -5.93 -7.56
CA GLU A 78 -0.58 -6.40 -7.93
C GLU A 78 -1.58 -6.07 -6.82
N GLY A 79 -2.70 -5.46 -7.22
CA GLY A 79 -3.81 -5.11 -6.36
C GLY A 79 -5.08 -5.86 -6.73
N ARG A 80 -5.91 -6.15 -5.72
CA ARG A 80 -7.27 -6.65 -5.87
C ARG A 80 -8.20 -5.86 -4.98
N LEU A 81 -9.43 -5.63 -5.44
CA LEU A 81 -10.45 -4.97 -4.64
C LEU A 81 -11.84 -5.49 -5.01
N LYS A 82 -12.80 -5.24 -4.13
CA LYS A 82 -14.23 -5.23 -4.45
C LYS A 82 -14.71 -3.79 -4.50
N TYR A 83 -15.74 -3.55 -5.30
CA TYR A 83 -16.35 -2.25 -5.40
C TYR A 83 -17.86 -2.36 -5.45
N LYS A 84 -18.54 -1.35 -4.89
CA LYS A 84 -19.97 -1.11 -5.03
C LYS A 84 -20.18 0.22 -5.72
N ILE A 85 -21.21 0.30 -6.55
CA ILE A 85 -21.58 1.46 -7.34
C ILE A 85 -23.01 1.86 -6.99
N ASN A 86 -23.18 3.12 -6.60
CA ASN A 86 -24.49 3.72 -6.51
C ASN A 86 -24.94 4.17 -7.90
N SER A 87 -25.57 3.25 -8.65
CA SER A 87 -26.05 3.49 -10.02
C SER A 87 -26.99 4.68 -10.15
N ASP A 88 -27.70 5.04 -9.08
CA ASP A 88 -28.70 6.11 -9.11
C ASP A 88 -28.03 7.49 -9.19
N GLN A 89 -26.71 7.55 -8.93
CA GLN A 89 -25.87 8.72 -9.08
C GLN A 89 -25.10 8.73 -10.41
N LEU A 90 -25.26 7.71 -11.26
CA LEU A 90 -24.55 7.56 -12.52
C LEU A 90 -25.46 7.81 -13.73
N SER A 91 -24.89 8.38 -14.79
CA SER A 91 -25.53 8.43 -16.10
C SER A 91 -25.57 7.02 -16.72
N SER A 92 -26.75 6.57 -17.17
CA SER A 92 -26.92 5.22 -17.70
C SER A 92 -26.18 4.96 -19.02
N TRP A 93 -25.85 6.02 -19.75
CA TRP A 93 -25.32 5.96 -21.11
C TRP A 93 -23.81 6.16 -21.23
N HIS A 94 -23.13 6.46 -20.12
CA HIS A 94 -21.71 6.77 -20.16
C HIS A 94 -20.85 5.59 -19.65
N LEU A 95 -19.56 5.66 -19.97
CA LEU A 95 -18.55 4.74 -19.47
C LEU A 95 -17.91 5.32 -18.21
N HIS A 96 -17.81 4.46 -17.21
CA HIS A 96 -17.45 4.84 -15.86
C HIS A 96 -16.15 4.14 -15.50
N HIS A 97 -15.14 4.92 -15.10
CA HIS A 97 -13.83 4.40 -14.74
C HIS A 97 -13.56 4.66 -13.26
N ILE A 98 -13.22 3.60 -12.53
CA ILE A 98 -12.56 3.74 -11.23
C ILE A 98 -11.07 3.81 -11.53
N ILE A 99 -10.43 4.93 -11.26
CA ILE A 99 -8.99 5.11 -11.44
C ILE A 99 -8.27 4.96 -10.12
N VAL A 100 -7.10 4.33 -10.14
CA VAL A 100 -6.28 4.06 -8.96
C VAL A 100 -4.89 4.64 -9.20
N GLY A 101 -4.38 5.36 -8.19
CA GLY A 101 -3.13 6.09 -8.28
C GLY A 101 -2.52 6.38 -6.92
N LEU A 102 -1.34 6.99 -6.94
CA LEU A 102 -0.64 7.42 -5.73
C LEU A 102 -0.87 8.92 -5.52
N LYS A 103 -1.05 9.32 -4.27
CA LYS A 103 -1.14 10.74 -3.91
C LYS A 103 0.11 11.49 -4.36
N ASN A 104 -0.08 12.73 -4.84
CA ASN A 104 0.99 13.61 -5.36
C ASN A 104 1.79 12.98 -6.51
N GLN A 105 1.18 12.00 -7.17
CA GLN A 105 1.65 11.38 -8.39
C GLN A 105 0.43 11.19 -9.30
N GLU A 106 0.60 10.50 -10.42
CA GLU A 106 -0.46 10.24 -11.39
C GLU A 106 -1.31 9.00 -11.07
N ALA A 107 -2.51 8.96 -11.67
CA ALA A 107 -3.28 7.73 -11.79
C ALA A 107 -2.54 6.73 -12.70
N GLN A 108 -2.45 5.49 -12.27
CA GLN A 108 -1.67 4.45 -12.97
C GLN A 108 -2.55 3.34 -13.55
N SER A 109 -3.70 3.06 -12.93
CA SER A 109 -4.59 1.99 -13.36
C SER A 109 -6.04 2.44 -13.47
N CYS A 110 -6.82 1.77 -14.32
CA CYS A 110 -8.26 1.96 -14.40
C CYS A 110 -8.98 0.62 -14.32
N ILE A 111 -10.15 0.64 -13.72
CA ILE A 111 -11.12 -0.43 -13.73
C ILE A 111 -12.35 0.12 -14.44
N THR A 112 -12.58 -0.33 -15.67
CA THR A 112 -13.71 0.12 -16.48
C THR A 112 -14.97 -0.63 -16.08
N HIS A 113 -15.99 0.11 -15.64
CA HIS A 113 -17.33 -0.39 -15.45
C HIS A 113 -18.21 0.09 -16.61
N THR A 114 -18.69 -0.86 -17.42
CA THR A 114 -19.44 -0.56 -18.65
C THR A 114 -20.91 -0.32 -18.36
N LEU A 115 -21.46 0.80 -18.87
CA LEU A 115 -22.87 1.19 -18.94
C LEU A 115 -23.59 1.13 -17.59
N GLY A 116 -24.29 2.20 -17.19
CA GLY A 116 -25.00 2.27 -15.89
C GLY A 116 -26.16 1.26 -15.70
N LEU A 117 -26.22 0.22 -16.52
CA LEU A 117 -27.09 -0.95 -16.45
C LEU A 117 -26.37 -2.20 -15.90
N GLY A 118 -25.07 -2.11 -15.59
CA GLY A 118 -24.25 -3.21 -15.06
C GLY A 118 -24.52 -3.54 -13.59
N ASP A 119 -23.91 -4.64 -13.13
CA ASP A 119 -23.98 -5.06 -11.74
C ASP A 119 -23.47 -3.97 -10.80
N LYS A 120 -24.29 -3.57 -9.82
CA LYS A 120 -23.92 -2.54 -8.82
C LYS A 120 -22.72 -2.94 -7.95
N ASN A 121 -22.21 -4.15 -8.07
CA ASN A 121 -21.06 -4.63 -7.31
C ASN A 121 -20.13 -5.41 -8.23
N GLY A 122 -18.82 -5.34 -7.98
CA GLY A 122 -17.83 -6.05 -8.78
C GLY A 122 -16.57 -6.37 -8.02
N LYS A 123 -15.70 -7.15 -8.67
CA LYS A 123 -14.32 -7.40 -8.24
C LYS A 123 -13.39 -6.99 -9.35
N ALA A 124 -12.25 -6.44 -8.99
CA ALA A 124 -11.26 -6.03 -9.97
C ALA A 124 -9.84 -6.35 -9.52
N LYS A 125 -8.97 -6.42 -10.51
CA LYS A 125 -7.51 -6.45 -10.34
C LYS A 125 -6.94 -5.18 -10.96
N PHE A 126 -5.87 -4.69 -10.38
CA PHE A 126 -5.12 -3.54 -10.89
C PHE A 126 -3.63 -3.74 -10.63
N THR A 127 -2.80 -2.94 -11.28
CA THR A 127 -1.35 -2.94 -11.07
C THR A 127 -0.88 -1.52 -10.90
N ILE A 128 0.01 -1.30 -9.94
CA ILE A 128 0.65 -0.02 -9.64
C ILE A 128 2.16 -0.25 -9.61
N ASP A 129 2.92 0.65 -10.22
CA ASP A 129 4.36 0.72 -10.09
C ASP A 129 4.70 1.52 -8.81
N ALA A 130 5.47 0.90 -7.92
CA ALA A 130 5.99 1.55 -6.73
C ALA A 130 6.93 2.70 -7.14
N PRO A 131 6.90 3.85 -6.44
CA PRO A 131 7.83 4.94 -6.71
C PRO A 131 9.29 4.49 -6.59
N THR A 132 10.18 5.16 -7.33
CA THR A 132 11.63 4.90 -7.24
C THR A 132 12.25 5.52 -6.00
N GLU A 133 11.62 6.55 -5.45
CA GLU A 133 12.01 7.18 -4.19
C GLU A 133 11.49 6.38 -3.00
N LYS A 134 12.29 6.34 -1.92
CA LYS A 134 11.88 5.69 -0.68
C LYS A 134 10.90 6.57 0.06
N GLY A 135 9.88 5.96 0.65
CA GLY A 135 8.86 6.72 1.38
C GLY A 135 7.59 5.94 1.64
N VAL A 136 6.60 6.66 2.16
CA VAL A 136 5.24 6.16 2.36
C VAL A 136 4.33 6.83 1.36
N TYR A 137 3.61 6.01 0.60
CA TYR A 137 2.72 6.47 -0.44
C TYR A 137 1.30 6.01 -0.13
N GLU A 138 0.38 6.97 -0.21
CA GLU A 138 -1.06 6.71 -0.08
C GLU A 138 -1.58 6.27 -1.45
N LEU A 139 -2.07 5.04 -1.52
CA LEU A 139 -2.84 4.54 -2.65
C LEU A 139 -4.26 5.05 -2.52
N ARG A 140 -4.72 5.78 -3.52
CA ARG A 140 -6.06 6.36 -3.57
C ARG A 140 -6.80 5.91 -4.81
N PHE A 141 -8.11 6.11 -4.80
CA PHE A 141 -8.92 5.95 -6.00
C PHE A 141 -9.77 7.19 -6.25
N ASP A 142 -10.18 7.33 -7.50
CA ASP A 142 -11.19 8.29 -7.91
C ASP A 142 -12.13 7.65 -8.93
N TYR A 143 -13.21 8.35 -9.24
CA TYR A 143 -14.21 7.98 -10.22
C TYR A 143 -14.28 9.04 -11.32
N GLN A 144 -14.26 8.60 -12.58
CA GLN A 144 -14.30 9.48 -13.73
C GLN A 144 -15.23 8.94 -14.81
N ASP A 145 -16.00 9.86 -15.39
CA ASP A 145 -16.84 9.63 -16.56
C ASP A 145 -16.02 10.00 -17.80
N ALA A 146 -15.59 8.98 -18.54
CA ALA A 146 -14.80 9.17 -19.75
C ALA A 146 -15.00 8.01 -20.71
N LEU A 147 -14.80 8.26 -22.01
CA LEU A 147 -14.88 7.21 -23.02
C LEU A 147 -13.70 6.22 -22.91
N LEU A 148 -12.52 6.73 -22.54
CA LEU A 148 -11.27 5.99 -22.49
C LEU A 148 -10.63 6.11 -21.10
N CYS A 149 -10.03 5.01 -20.62
CA CYS A 149 -9.26 5.01 -19.37
C CYS A 149 -8.14 6.06 -19.36
N GLU A 150 -7.45 6.25 -20.49
CA GLU A 150 -6.40 7.27 -20.60
C GLU A 150 -6.92 8.69 -20.36
N ASP A 151 -8.16 8.97 -20.75
CA ASP A 151 -8.78 10.27 -20.50
C ASP A 151 -9.25 10.40 -19.05
N ALA A 152 -9.79 9.33 -18.48
CA ALA A 152 -10.10 9.28 -17.04
C ALA A 152 -8.87 9.54 -16.17
N LYS A 153 -7.71 8.93 -16.48
CA LYS A 153 -6.48 9.14 -15.69
C LYS A 153 -5.98 10.58 -15.73
N LYS A 154 -6.22 11.33 -16.81
CA LYS A 154 -5.81 12.75 -16.93
C LYS A 154 -6.56 13.68 -15.98
N ALA A 155 -7.72 13.27 -15.46
CA ALA A 155 -8.47 14.02 -14.46
C ALA A 155 -7.88 13.90 -13.05
N TRP A 156 -6.84 13.05 -12.87
CA TRP A 156 -6.12 12.95 -11.61
C TRP A 156 -5.24 14.18 -11.38
N HIS A 157 -5.36 14.78 -10.20
CA HIS A 157 -4.65 16.02 -9.84
C HIS A 157 -4.03 15.90 -8.45
N ASP A 158 -3.03 16.72 -8.13
CA ASP A 158 -2.31 16.58 -6.85
C ASP A 158 -3.20 16.79 -5.62
N ASP A 159 -4.28 17.57 -5.75
CA ASP A 159 -5.25 17.86 -4.70
C ASP A 159 -6.46 16.92 -4.70
N GLN A 160 -6.65 16.10 -5.75
CA GLN A 160 -7.78 15.17 -5.88
C GLN A 160 -7.34 13.80 -6.45
N PRO A 161 -7.74 12.70 -5.81
CA PRO A 161 -8.77 12.57 -4.78
C PRO A 161 -8.27 12.87 -3.36
N SER A 162 -9.18 13.29 -2.47
CA SER A 162 -8.85 13.64 -1.08
C SER A 162 -8.35 12.44 -0.24
N SER A 163 -7.85 12.68 0.98
CA SER A 163 -7.43 11.60 1.89
C SER A 163 -8.53 10.60 2.25
N ARG A 164 -9.81 10.98 2.10
CA ARG A 164 -10.96 10.08 2.31
C ARG A 164 -11.03 8.95 1.29
N ALA A 165 -10.34 9.07 0.16
CA ALA A 165 -10.29 8.04 -0.88
C ALA A 165 -9.08 7.09 -0.74
N THR A 166 -8.39 7.13 0.40
CA THR A 166 -7.22 6.27 0.64
C THR A 166 -7.67 4.84 0.89
N ILE A 167 -7.18 3.92 0.06
CA ILE A 167 -7.55 2.49 0.04
C ILE A 167 -6.39 1.56 0.40
N GLY A 168 -5.16 2.08 0.46
CA GLY A 168 -4.00 1.31 0.88
C GLY A 168 -2.74 2.15 1.02
N ILE A 169 -1.72 1.56 1.63
CA ILE A 169 -0.43 2.18 1.90
C ILE A 169 0.68 1.35 1.24
N ILE A 170 1.58 2.02 0.54
CA ILE A 170 2.77 1.40 -0.05
C ILE A 170 4.01 1.99 0.63
N ILE A 171 4.87 1.11 1.10
CA ILE A 171 6.11 1.49 1.78
C ILE A 171 7.28 1.07 0.90
N VAL A 172 7.99 2.04 0.34
CA VAL A 172 9.14 1.80 -0.53
C VAL A 172 10.43 1.87 0.29
N LYS A 173 11.23 0.80 0.27
CA LYS A 173 12.46 0.67 1.08
C LYS A 173 13.66 0.13 0.31
#